data_AF-X1IAM0-F1
#
_entry.id   AF-X1IAM0-F1
#
_cell.length_a   1.000
_cell.length_b   1.000
_cell.length_c   1.000
_cell.angle_alpha   90.00
_cell.angle_beta   90.00
_cell.angle_gamma   90.00
#
_symmetry.space_group_name_H-M   'P 1'
#
loop_
_entity.id
_entity.type
_entity.pdbx_description
1 polymer ?
#
loop_
_entity_poly.entity_id
_entity_poly.type
_entity_poly.pdbx_seq_one_letter_code
_entity_poly.pdbx_strand_id
1 'polypeptide(L)'
;GLAIYGTAPMFISEIQQFSQLFPQYFERIAPSLKGLGIEAFESMESFTQTLGIMLQRASADILSALAIIFGGIGSTIFILAIALFLSLEEKGVERVLGLFSPKKYEASILSAWERSQAKVSSWFGARILTCLFVGIAVFITLQLFNVKYALSLAFLAGILDFIPILGPIIAGAVAFIFVALDSWLKAIFVLIVFILIQQIEGNILTPVLTKKFVGLPPVLVLISLAVGAKLLGILGAILAIPLAGIFFEFLRDFLKKKKEEKTT
;
A
#
# COMPACT_ATOMS: atom_id res chain seq x y z
N GLY A 1 -5.74 21.67 -3.55
CA GLY A 1 -5.95 22.89 -2.76
C GLY A 1 -7.25 22.82 -1.99
N LEU A 2 -8.39 23.01 -2.66
CA LEU A 2 -9.72 23.15 -2.02
C LEU A 2 -10.20 21.89 -1.26
N ALA A 3 -9.98 20.69 -1.79
CA ALA A 3 -10.38 19.45 -1.12
C ALA A 3 -9.67 19.26 0.24
N ILE A 4 -8.36 19.53 0.30
CA ILE A 4 -7.56 19.42 1.53
C ILE A 4 -8.04 20.43 2.58
N TYR A 5 -8.32 21.67 2.17
CA TYR A 5 -8.83 22.71 3.06
C TYR A 5 -10.24 22.37 3.59
N GLY A 6 -11.09 21.75 2.78
CA GLY A 6 -12.44 21.34 3.17
C GLY A 6 -12.48 20.12 4.08
N THR A 7 -11.59 19.15 3.91
CA THR A 7 -11.56 17.92 4.72
C THR A 7 -10.75 18.06 6.01
N ALA A 8 -9.76 18.97 6.06
CA ALA A 8 -8.95 19.24 7.24
C ALA A 8 -9.77 19.49 8.52
N PRO A 9 -10.81 20.37 8.55
CA PRO A 9 -11.59 20.59 9.76
C PRO A 9 -12.38 19.34 10.21
N MET A 10 -12.84 18.51 9.26
CA MET A 10 -13.51 17.24 9.58
C MET A 10 -12.53 16.22 10.20
N PHE A 11 -11.32 16.13 9.66
CA PHE A 11 -10.28 15.28 10.28
C PHE A 11 -9.91 15.76 11.68
N ILE A 12 -9.72 17.06 11.85
CA ILE A 12 -9.37 17.63 13.16
C ILE A 12 -10.48 17.36 14.18
N SER A 13 -11.75 17.52 13.79
CA SER A 13 -12.86 17.25 14.69
C SER A 13 -12.99 15.76 15.04
N GLU A 14 -12.77 14.86 14.08
CA GLU A 14 -12.72 13.42 14.32
C GLU A 14 -11.59 13.02 15.29
N ILE A 15 -10.38 13.58 15.10
CA ILE A 15 -9.23 13.33 15.99
C ILE A 15 -9.49 13.86 17.40
N GLN A 16 -10.08 15.06 17.53
CA GLN A 16 -10.42 15.64 18.83
C GLN A 16 -11.46 14.80 19.56
N GLN A 17 -12.52 14.38 18.86
CA GLN A 17 -13.55 13.49 19.41
C GLN A 17 -12.96 12.13 19.81
N PHE A 18 -12.06 11.56 19.00
CA PHE A 18 -11.39 10.32 19.34
C PHE A 18 -10.52 10.49 20.58
N SER A 19 -9.68 11.52 20.65
CA SER A 19 -8.81 11.80 21.80
C SER A 19 -9.58 11.91 23.11
N GLN A 20 -10.75 12.57 23.09
CA GLN A 20 -11.61 12.71 24.27
C GLN A 20 -12.26 11.39 24.70
N LEU A 21 -12.67 10.54 23.75
CA LEU A 21 -13.33 9.27 24.02
C LEU A 21 -12.36 8.08 24.15
N PHE A 22 -11.10 8.28 23.81
CA PHE A 22 -10.08 7.24 23.79
C PHE A 22 -9.89 6.56 25.15
N PRO A 23 -9.85 7.27 26.31
CA PRO A 23 -9.79 6.61 27.61
C PRO A 23 -10.95 5.64 27.84
N GLN A 24 -12.17 6.02 27.44
CA GLN A 24 -13.36 5.16 27.57
C GLN A 24 -13.31 3.95 26.64
N TYR A 25 -12.83 4.14 25.40
CA TYR A 25 -12.60 3.03 24.47
C TYR A 25 -11.56 2.06 25.01
N PHE A 26 -10.47 2.58 25.59
CA PHE A 26 -9.42 1.77 26.19
C PHE A 26 -9.97 0.94 27.35
N GLU A 27 -10.68 1.54 28.31
CA GLU A 27 -11.27 0.82 29.45
C GLU A 27 -12.27 -0.27 29.03
N ARG A 28 -12.97 -0.08 27.91
CA ARG A 28 -13.93 -1.07 27.40
C ARG A 28 -13.26 -2.27 26.72
N ILE A 29 -12.13 -2.07 26.06
CA ILE A 29 -11.44 -3.10 25.27
C ILE A 29 -10.34 -3.80 26.07
N ALA A 30 -9.66 -3.04 26.93
CA ALA A 30 -8.49 -3.51 27.68
C ALA A 30 -8.73 -4.82 28.44
N PRO A 31 -9.87 -5.03 29.14
CA PRO A 31 -10.12 -6.30 29.84
C PRO A 31 -10.12 -7.51 28.91
N SER A 32 -10.77 -7.40 27.75
CA SER A 32 -10.87 -8.49 26.76
C SER A 32 -9.51 -8.81 26.14
N LEU A 33 -8.68 -7.79 25.88
CA LEU A 33 -7.35 -7.98 25.29
C LEU A 33 -6.28 -8.39 26.31
N LYS A 34 -6.41 -7.93 27.56
CA LYS A 34 -5.62 -8.43 28.69
C LYS A 34 -5.87 -9.92 28.92
N GLY A 35 -7.11 -10.38 28.77
CA GLY A 35 -7.47 -11.80 28.83
C GLY A 35 -6.81 -12.65 27.73
N LEU A 36 -6.39 -12.04 26.62
CA LEU A 36 -5.64 -12.68 25.53
C LEU A 36 -4.11 -12.58 25.71
N GLY A 37 -3.63 -11.99 26.81
CA GLY A 37 -2.21 -11.82 27.09
C GLY A 37 -1.53 -10.71 26.28
N ILE A 38 -2.28 -9.73 25.75
CA ILE A 38 -1.69 -8.62 25.00
C ILE A 38 -1.20 -7.55 25.98
N GLU A 39 0.12 -7.55 26.23
CA GLU A 39 0.80 -6.62 27.17
C GLU A 39 0.49 -5.14 26.88
N ALA A 40 0.27 -4.79 25.61
CA ALA A 40 -0.06 -3.42 25.21
C ALA A 40 -1.33 -2.88 25.89
N PHE A 41 -2.27 -3.73 26.30
CA PHE A 41 -3.55 -3.31 26.89
C PHE A 41 -3.61 -3.49 28.42
N GLU A 42 -2.47 -3.74 29.08
CA GLU A 42 -2.45 -3.79 30.55
C GLU A 42 -2.68 -2.43 31.20
N SER A 43 -2.14 -1.36 30.61
CA SER A 43 -2.34 0.01 31.05
C SER A 43 -2.27 0.99 29.88
N MET A 44 -2.75 2.22 30.10
CA MET A 44 -2.62 3.28 29.10
C MET A 44 -1.13 3.59 28.82
N GLU A 45 -0.29 3.47 29.84
CA GLU A 45 1.15 3.66 29.70
C GLU A 45 1.78 2.56 28.82
N SER A 46 1.45 1.28 29.04
CA SER A 46 1.96 0.18 28.19
C SER A 46 1.49 0.34 26.74
N PHE A 47 0.26 0.81 26.53
CA PHE A 47 -0.28 1.07 25.20
C PHE A 47 0.52 2.16 24.49
N THR A 48 0.70 3.31 25.15
CA THR A 48 1.43 4.46 24.57
C THR A 48 2.91 4.12 24.32
N GLN A 49 3.56 3.37 25.22
CA GLN A 49 4.91 2.86 25.02
C GLN A 49 4.99 1.91 23.82
N THR A 50 4.07 0.94 23.73
CA THR A 50 4.02 -0.01 22.60
C THR A 50 3.81 0.71 21.27
N LEU A 51 2.87 1.66 21.24
CA LEU A 51 2.62 2.49 20.06
C LEU A 51 3.86 3.32 19.69
N GLY A 52 4.55 3.89 20.67
CA GLY A 52 5.82 4.60 20.48
C GLY A 52 6.90 3.72 19.87
N ILE A 53 7.04 2.48 20.35
CA ILE A 53 7.98 1.49 19.81
C ILE A 53 7.61 1.13 18.36
N MET A 54 6.33 0.90 18.06
CA MET A 54 5.87 0.62 16.69
C MET A 54 6.17 1.78 15.74
N LEU A 55 5.92 3.02 16.14
CA LEU A 55 6.21 4.22 15.36
C LEU A 55 7.71 4.42 15.14
N GLN A 56 8.52 4.21 16.19
CA GLN A 56 9.98 4.28 16.09
C GLN A 56 10.53 3.20 15.15
N ARG A 57 10.03 1.96 15.24
CA ARG A 57 10.42 0.88 14.34
C ARG A 57 10.02 1.17 12.90
N ALA A 58 8.78 1.60 12.64
CA ALA A 58 8.35 1.97 11.29
C ALA A 58 9.22 3.10 10.71
N SER A 59 9.56 4.11 11.53
CA SER A 59 10.45 5.19 11.12
C SER A 59 11.87 4.70 10.85
N ALA A 60 12.41 3.83 11.70
CA ALA A 60 13.73 3.22 11.54
C ALA A 60 13.78 2.32 10.29
N ASP A 61 12.74 1.55 10.01
CA ASP A 61 12.63 0.70 8.83
C ASP A 61 12.65 1.56 7.56
N ILE A 62 11.86 2.64 7.51
CA ILE A 62 11.88 3.59 6.40
C ILE A 62 13.28 4.19 6.24
N LEU A 63 13.89 4.70 7.32
CA LEU A 63 15.22 5.29 7.27
C LEU A 63 16.30 4.30 6.85
N SER A 64 16.21 3.05 7.31
CA SER A 64 17.15 1.98 6.96
C SER A 64 17.01 1.58 5.49
N ALA A 65 15.80 1.47 4.97
CA ALA A 65 15.56 1.21 3.56
C ALA A 65 16.10 2.35 2.68
N LEU A 66 15.87 3.60 3.08
CA LEU A 66 16.50 4.76 2.42
C LEU A 66 18.03 4.71 2.51
N ALA A 67 18.59 4.31 3.65
CA ALA A 67 20.03 4.16 3.81
C ALA A 67 20.62 3.03 2.95
N ILE A 68 19.94 1.90 2.79
CA ILE A 68 20.38 0.78 1.95
C ILE A 68 20.32 1.16 0.47
N ILE A 69 19.24 1.81 0.03
CA ILE A 69 19.05 2.16 -1.39
C ILE A 69 19.94 3.34 -1.78
N PHE A 70 20.00 4.36 -0.92
CA PHE A 70 20.58 5.65 -1.28
C PHE A 70 21.89 5.96 -0.54
N GLY A 71 22.27 5.24 0.51
CA GLY A 71 23.49 5.51 1.29
C GLY A 71 23.31 6.57 2.40
N GLY A 72 22.07 6.89 2.77
CA GLY A 72 21.72 7.79 3.87
C GLY A 72 20.91 9.02 3.44
N ILE A 73 20.57 9.90 4.38
CA ILE A 73 19.70 11.07 4.14
C ILE A 73 20.27 12.03 3.10
N GLY A 74 21.57 12.36 3.17
CA GLY A 74 22.19 13.30 2.23
C GLY A 74 22.14 12.81 0.78
N SER A 75 22.51 11.56 0.57
CA SER A 75 22.41 10.91 -0.74
C SER A 75 20.97 10.68 -1.18
N THR A 76 20.03 10.44 -0.26
CA THR A 76 18.59 10.38 -0.58
C THR A 76 18.11 11.69 -1.16
N ILE A 77 18.43 12.82 -0.53
CA ILE A 77 18.06 14.15 -1.02
C ILE A 77 18.66 14.40 -2.41
N PHE A 78 19.95 14.07 -2.59
CA PHE A 78 20.62 14.23 -3.87
C PHE A 78 20.00 13.36 -4.98
N ILE A 79 19.70 12.10 -4.68
CA ILE A 79 19.08 11.17 -5.64
C ILE A 79 17.64 11.57 -5.94
N LEU A 80 16.88 12.05 -4.95
CA LEU A 80 15.55 12.62 -5.18
C LEU A 80 15.62 13.86 -6.08
N ALA A 81 16.61 14.74 -5.87
CA ALA A 81 16.83 15.89 -6.74
C ALA A 81 17.13 15.44 -8.17
N ILE A 82 18.06 14.50 -8.35
CA ILE A 82 18.37 13.91 -9.67
C ILE A 82 17.14 13.26 -10.29
N ALA A 83 16.37 12.49 -9.53
CA ALA A 83 15.18 11.81 -10.01
C ALA A 83 14.12 12.82 -10.47
N LEU A 84 13.95 13.93 -9.74
CA LEU A 84 13.06 15.01 -10.12
C LEU A 84 13.53 15.71 -11.39
N PHE A 85 14.83 16.03 -11.50
CA PHE A 85 15.41 16.62 -12.71
C PHE A 85 15.27 15.69 -13.93
N LEU A 86 15.58 14.40 -13.77
CA LEU A 86 15.39 13.38 -14.81
C LEU A 86 13.92 13.21 -15.19
N SER A 87 13.00 13.30 -14.23
CA SER A 87 11.56 13.19 -14.49
C SER A 87 11.01 14.39 -15.27
N LEU A 88 11.67 15.55 -15.19
CA LEU A 88 11.33 16.72 -16.01
C LEU A 88 11.90 16.61 -17.43
N GLU A 89 12.85 15.71 -17.66
CA GLU A 89 13.45 15.47 -18.98
C GLU A 89 12.75 14.30 -19.68
N GLU A 90 12.18 14.53 -20.87
CA GLU A 90 11.33 13.53 -21.56
C GLU A 90 12.03 12.21 -21.90
N LYS A 91 13.37 12.15 -21.91
CA LYS A 91 14.16 10.95 -22.26
C LYS A 91 15.48 10.81 -21.47
N GLY A 92 15.53 11.35 -20.26
CA GLY A 92 16.77 11.41 -19.48
C GLY A 92 17.38 10.03 -19.22
N VAL A 93 16.55 9.06 -18.83
CA VAL A 93 17.01 7.69 -18.49
C VAL A 93 17.39 6.90 -19.74
N GLU A 94 16.64 7.04 -20.83
CA GLU A 94 16.89 6.42 -22.11
C GLU A 94 18.25 6.85 -22.67
N ARG A 95 18.58 8.15 -22.56
CA ARG A 95 19.88 8.65 -23.00
C ARG A 95 21.04 8.07 -22.20
N VAL A 96 20.90 7.98 -20.88
CA VAL A 96 21.90 7.36 -20.00
C VAL A 96 22.05 5.88 -20.33
N LEU A 97 20.95 5.14 -20.44
CA LEU A 97 20.95 3.73 -20.80
C LEU A 97 21.60 3.50 -22.18
N GLY A 98 21.33 4.35 -23.17
CA GLY A 98 21.96 4.28 -24.49
C GLY A 98 23.48 4.45 -24.43
N LEU A 99 23.98 5.41 -23.63
CA LEU A 99 25.41 5.67 -23.47
C LEU A 99 26.19 4.50 -22.82
N PHE A 100 25.57 3.82 -21.86
CA PHE A 100 26.21 2.70 -21.14
C PHE A 100 25.94 1.32 -21.78
N SER A 101 25.08 1.24 -22.80
CA SER A 101 24.72 -0.01 -23.46
C SER A 101 25.70 -0.36 -24.58
N PRO A 102 26.13 -1.63 -24.71
CA PRO A 102 26.83 -2.09 -25.90
C PRO A 102 25.92 -1.92 -27.13
N LYS A 103 26.43 -1.34 -28.23
CA LYS A 103 25.65 -1.05 -29.47
C LYS A 103 24.84 -2.26 -29.99
N LYS A 104 25.33 -3.48 -29.76
CA LYS A 104 24.66 -4.72 -30.16
C LYS A 104 23.32 -4.96 -29.42
N TYR A 105 23.19 -4.47 -28.19
CA TYR A 105 22.03 -4.71 -27.32
C TYR A 105 21.25 -3.43 -26.98
N GLU A 106 21.73 -2.26 -27.40
CA GLU A 106 21.14 -0.95 -27.09
C GLU A 106 19.64 -0.88 -27.39
N ALA A 107 19.21 -1.25 -28.60
CA ALA A 107 17.80 -1.28 -28.97
C ALA A 107 16.97 -2.25 -28.09
N SER A 108 17.56 -3.38 -27.70
CA SER A 108 16.90 -4.35 -26.82
C SER A 108 16.73 -3.80 -25.41
N ILE A 109 17.74 -3.10 -24.88
CA ILE A 109 17.73 -2.50 -23.54
C ILE A 109 16.73 -1.35 -23.47
N LEU A 110 16.75 -0.43 -24.44
CA LEU A 110 15.81 0.68 -24.52
C LEU A 110 14.37 0.20 -24.65
N SER A 111 14.12 -0.80 -25.51
CA SER A 111 12.78 -1.38 -25.64
C SER A 111 12.32 -2.06 -24.34
N ALA A 112 13.21 -2.70 -23.60
CA ALA A 112 12.89 -3.33 -22.32
C ALA A 112 12.60 -2.29 -21.24
N TRP A 113 13.33 -1.18 -21.24
CA TRP A 113 13.09 -0.03 -20.37
C TRP A 113 11.71 0.57 -20.61
N GLU A 114 11.38 0.92 -21.85
CA GLU A 114 10.07 1.50 -22.22
C GLU A 114 8.91 0.59 -21.80
N ARG A 115 9.02 -0.72 -22.06
CA ARG A 115 8.02 -1.71 -21.63
C ARG A 115 7.91 -1.78 -20.10
N SER A 116 9.03 -1.73 -19.39
CA SER A 116 9.04 -1.77 -17.93
C SER A 116 8.42 -0.52 -17.32
N GLN A 117 8.77 0.66 -17.85
CA GLN A 117 8.23 1.94 -17.42
C GLN A 117 6.71 2.00 -17.62
N ALA A 118 6.21 1.66 -18.81
CA ALA A 118 4.77 1.61 -19.10
C ALA A 118 4.04 0.63 -18.16
N LYS A 119 4.69 -0.47 -17.79
CA LYS A 119 4.14 -1.45 -16.87
C LYS A 119 4.03 -0.93 -15.45
N VAL A 120 5.12 -0.39 -14.92
CA VAL A 120 5.16 0.17 -13.56
C VAL A 120 4.19 1.34 -13.42
N SER A 121 4.17 2.26 -14.40
CA SER A 121 3.30 3.43 -14.36
C SER A 121 1.82 3.06 -14.38
N SER A 122 1.41 2.12 -15.23
CA SER A 122 0.01 1.70 -15.27
C SER A 122 -0.39 0.88 -14.05
N TRP A 123 0.50 0.03 -13.51
CA TRP A 123 0.23 -0.68 -12.24
C TRP A 123 0.03 0.30 -11.09
N PHE A 124 0.93 1.28 -10.97
CA PHE A 124 0.86 2.31 -9.93
C PHE A 124 -0.41 3.17 -10.08
N GLY A 125 -0.74 3.57 -11.31
CA GLY A 125 -1.96 4.30 -11.62
C GLY A 125 -3.23 3.50 -11.31
N ALA A 126 -3.26 2.22 -11.66
CA ALA A 126 -4.35 1.31 -11.29
C ALA A 126 -4.49 1.22 -9.77
N ARG A 127 -3.37 1.10 -9.03
CA ARG A 127 -3.41 1.01 -7.57
C ARG A 127 -3.91 2.28 -6.91
N ILE A 128 -3.48 3.46 -7.36
CA ILE A 128 -4.03 4.73 -6.86
C ILE A 128 -5.55 4.78 -7.08
N LEU A 129 -6.02 4.34 -8.25
CA LEU A 129 -7.44 4.38 -8.57
C LEU A 129 -8.25 3.37 -7.74
N THR A 130 -7.71 2.18 -7.44
CA THR A 130 -8.37 1.24 -6.50
C THR A 130 -8.40 1.80 -5.09
N CYS A 131 -7.30 2.38 -4.60
CA CYS A 131 -7.25 3.02 -3.27
C CYS A 131 -8.28 4.14 -3.14
N LEU A 132 -8.41 4.98 -4.17
CA LEU A 132 -9.42 6.04 -4.21
C LEU A 132 -10.84 5.48 -4.22
N PHE A 133 -11.09 4.45 -5.04
CA PHE A 133 -12.39 3.77 -5.06
C PHE A 133 -12.74 3.19 -3.68
N VAL A 134 -11.84 2.43 -3.07
CA VAL A 134 -12.04 1.83 -1.75
C VAL A 134 -12.27 2.91 -0.69
N GLY A 135 -11.43 3.94 -0.65
CA GLY A 135 -11.59 5.05 0.28
C GLY A 135 -12.95 5.74 0.14
N ILE A 136 -13.37 6.06 -1.08
CA ILE A 136 -14.67 6.72 -1.34
C ILE A 136 -15.84 5.79 -1.01
N ALA A 137 -15.79 4.53 -1.44
CA ALA A 137 -16.85 3.55 -1.20
C ALA A 137 -17.04 3.28 0.30
N VAL A 138 -15.93 3.15 1.04
CA VAL A 138 -15.94 3.00 2.50
C VAL A 138 -16.48 4.28 3.15
N PHE A 139 -16.04 5.47 2.73
CA PHE A 139 -16.55 6.73 3.27
C PHE A 139 -18.06 6.85 3.12
N ILE A 140 -18.59 6.62 1.92
CA ILE A 140 -20.03 6.65 1.65
C ILE A 140 -20.75 5.64 2.53
N THR A 141 -20.24 4.42 2.63
CA THR A 141 -20.82 3.38 3.50
C THR A 141 -20.87 3.85 4.94
N LEU A 142 -19.74 4.25 5.52
CA LEU A 142 -19.68 4.64 6.93
C LEU A 142 -20.58 5.85 7.24
N GLN A 143 -20.67 6.82 6.33
CA GLN A 143 -21.58 7.96 6.43
C GLN A 143 -23.05 7.53 6.40
N LEU A 144 -23.45 6.66 5.46
CA LEU A 144 -24.84 6.17 5.35
C LEU A 144 -25.31 5.47 6.63
N PHE A 145 -24.42 4.79 7.35
CA PHE A 145 -24.73 4.10 8.60
C PHE A 145 -24.47 4.93 9.87
N ASN A 146 -24.18 6.22 9.72
CA ASN A 146 -23.86 7.14 10.82
C ASN A 146 -22.81 6.54 11.76
N VAL A 147 -21.71 6.08 11.17
CA VAL A 147 -20.53 5.58 11.90
C VAL A 147 -19.64 6.76 12.28
N LYS A 148 -19.17 6.79 13.52
CA LYS A 148 -18.21 7.79 13.99
C LYS A 148 -16.87 7.64 13.26
N TYR A 149 -16.20 8.75 13.01
CA TYR A 149 -14.86 8.77 12.38
C TYR A 149 -14.84 8.21 10.95
N ALA A 150 -15.96 8.33 10.23
CA ALA A 150 -16.12 7.78 8.89
C ALA A 150 -15.03 8.27 7.93
N LEU A 151 -14.63 9.54 8.00
CA LEU A 151 -13.60 10.10 7.12
C LEU A 151 -12.22 9.50 7.42
N SER A 152 -11.85 9.43 8.70
CA SER A 152 -10.57 8.88 9.16
C SER A 152 -10.44 7.40 8.83
N LEU A 153 -11.48 6.60 9.09
CA LEU A 153 -11.50 5.17 8.80
C LEU A 153 -11.47 4.90 7.29
N ALA A 154 -12.19 5.68 6.50
CA ALA A 154 -12.19 5.55 5.05
C ALA A 154 -10.84 5.94 4.42
N PHE A 155 -10.20 6.99 4.93
CA PHE A 155 -8.88 7.40 4.50
C PHE A 155 -7.82 6.35 4.85
N LEU A 156 -7.88 5.80 6.07
CA LEU A 156 -7.03 4.67 6.47
C LEU A 156 -7.26 3.47 5.55
N ALA A 157 -8.51 3.14 5.24
CA ALA A 157 -8.84 2.03 4.33
C ALA A 157 -8.27 2.24 2.93
N GLY A 158 -8.41 3.44 2.36
CA GLY A 158 -7.83 3.77 1.05
C GLY A 158 -6.31 3.72 1.03
N ILE A 159 -5.63 4.23 2.07
CA ILE A 159 -4.16 4.19 2.17
C ILE A 159 -3.67 2.76 2.36
N LEU A 160 -4.25 2.02 3.31
CA LEU A 160 -3.83 0.64 3.58
C LEU A 160 -4.07 -0.24 2.37
N ASP A 161 -5.17 -0.01 1.66
CA ASP A 161 -5.42 -0.65 0.37
C ASP A 161 -4.31 -0.36 -0.65
N PHE A 162 -3.30 0.48 -0.43
CA PHE A 162 -2.15 0.47 -1.32
C PHE A 162 -1.40 -0.87 -1.31
N ILE A 163 -1.37 -1.57 -0.16
CA ILE A 163 -0.71 -2.87 0.01
C ILE A 163 -1.72 -4.00 -0.26
N PRO A 164 -1.61 -4.75 -1.37
CA PRO A 164 -2.58 -5.79 -1.71
C PRO A 164 -2.69 -6.87 -0.65
N ILE A 165 -3.91 -7.40 -0.49
CA ILE A 165 -4.28 -8.47 0.45
C ILE A 165 -4.17 -8.01 1.92
N LEU A 166 -2.99 -7.62 2.40
CA LEU A 166 -2.78 -7.21 3.79
C LEU A 166 -3.52 -5.91 4.13
N GLY A 167 -3.47 -4.93 3.23
CA GLY A 167 -4.10 -3.62 3.40
C GLY A 167 -5.59 -3.71 3.74
N PRO A 168 -6.40 -4.31 2.85
CA PRO A 168 -7.82 -4.56 3.09
C PRO A 168 -8.12 -5.34 4.37
N ILE A 169 -7.33 -6.36 4.69
CA ILE A 169 -7.53 -7.17 5.91
C ILE A 169 -7.33 -6.31 7.16
N ILE A 170 -6.23 -5.54 7.22
CA ILE A 170 -5.91 -4.68 8.36
C ILE A 170 -6.95 -3.56 8.45
N ALA A 171 -7.26 -2.89 7.35
CA ALA A 171 -8.27 -1.83 7.30
C ALA A 171 -9.65 -2.30 7.76
N GLY A 172 -10.10 -3.45 7.24
CA GLY A 172 -11.38 -4.06 7.61
C GLY A 172 -11.42 -4.46 9.08
N ALA A 173 -10.34 -5.05 9.61
CA ALA A 173 -10.24 -5.41 11.03
C ALA A 173 -10.29 -4.17 11.93
N VAL A 174 -9.53 -3.12 11.61
CA VAL A 174 -9.54 -1.85 12.35
C VAL A 174 -10.94 -1.24 12.31
N ALA A 175 -11.54 -1.09 11.14
CA ALA A 175 -12.90 -0.55 11.00
C ALA A 175 -13.92 -1.37 11.81
N PHE A 176 -13.88 -2.70 11.71
CA PHE A 176 -14.79 -3.57 12.48
C PHE A 176 -14.64 -3.39 13.99
N ILE A 177 -13.41 -3.44 14.51
CA ILE A 177 -13.14 -3.29 15.94
C ILE A 177 -13.66 -1.94 16.43
N PHE A 178 -13.34 -0.86 15.73
CA PHE A 178 -13.75 0.49 16.11
C PHE A 178 -15.28 0.66 16.12
N VAL A 179 -15.96 0.16 15.10
CA VAL A 179 -17.42 0.25 15.03
C VAL A 179 -18.09 -0.62 16.10
N ALA A 180 -17.50 -1.77 16.44
CA ALA A 180 -18.02 -2.67 17.47
C ALA A 180 -18.02 -2.04 18.87
N LEU A 181 -17.16 -1.04 19.11
CA LEU A 181 -17.17 -0.26 20.36
C LEU A 181 -18.44 0.56 20.51
N ASP A 182 -19.02 1.04 19.42
CA ASP A 182 -20.26 1.80 19.46
C ASP A 182 -21.46 0.85 19.35
N SER A 183 -21.47 -0.03 18.35
CA SER A 183 -22.57 -0.95 18.08
C SER A 183 -22.11 -2.20 17.33
N TRP A 184 -22.33 -3.37 17.94
CA TRP A 184 -22.05 -4.67 17.34
C TRP A 184 -22.82 -4.93 16.03
N LEU A 185 -24.08 -4.49 15.97
CA LEU A 185 -24.90 -4.63 14.76
C LEU A 185 -24.35 -3.78 13.61
N LYS A 186 -23.95 -2.52 13.88
CA LYS A 186 -23.29 -1.68 12.87
C LYS A 186 -21.97 -2.30 12.42
N ALA A 187 -21.20 -2.87 13.33
CA ALA A 187 -19.89 -3.45 13.02
C ALA A 187 -20.00 -4.64 12.06
N ILE A 188 -20.92 -5.57 12.33
CA ILE A 188 -21.18 -6.71 11.44
C ILE A 188 -21.64 -6.22 10.07
N PHE A 189 -22.54 -5.24 10.03
CA PHE A 189 -23.02 -4.68 8.78
C PHE A 189 -21.88 -4.03 7.97
N VAL A 190 -21.06 -3.19 8.61
CA VAL A 190 -19.89 -2.54 8.00
C VAL A 190 -18.92 -3.60 7.47
N LEU A 191 -18.66 -4.68 8.21
CA LEU A 191 -17.78 -5.76 7.76
C LEU A 191 -18.32 -6.43 6.49
N ILE A 192 -19.62 -6.72 6.44
CA ILE A 192 -20.25 -7.32 5.25
C ILE A 192 -20.09 -6.39 4.04
N VAL A 193 -20.40 -5.10 4.19
CA VAL A 193 -20.25 -4.14 3.09
C VAL A 193 -18.79 -3.95 2.70
N PHE A 194 -17.87 -3.93 3.66
CA PHE A 194 -16.44 -3.87 3.38
C PHE A 194 -16.00 -5.06 2.53
N ILE A 195 -16.42 -6.28 2.89
CA ILE A 195 -16.16 -7.48 2.08
C ILE A 195 -16.74 -7.32 0.67
N LEU A 196 -17.95 -6.80 0.52
CA LEU A 196 -18.54 -6.54 -0.81
C LEU A 196 -17.73 -5.52 -1.62
N ILE A 197 -17.24 -4.44 -1.00
CA ILE A 197 -16.36 -3.46 -1.64
C ILE A 197 -15.08 -4.15 -2.13
N GLN A 198 -14.46 -4.99 -1.30
CA GLN A 198 -13.26 -5.73 -1.67
C GLN A 198 -13.53 -6.75 -2.79
N GLN A 199 -14.71 -7.37 -2.82
CA GLN A 199 -15.10 -8.25 -3.92
C GLN A 199 -15.31 -7.50 -5.23
N ILE A 200 -15.85 -6.28 -5.19
CA ILE A 200 -15.97 -5.42 -6.36
C ILE A 200 -14.58 -4.98 -6.83
N GLU A 201 -13.71 -4.59 -5.91
CA GLU A 201 -12.32 -4.20 -6.22
C GLU A 201 -11.57 -5.37 -6.87
N GLY A 202 -11.55 -6.55 -6.24
CA GLY A 202 -10.80 -7.70 -6.71
C GLY A 202 -11.35 -8.34 -7.99
N ASN A 203 -12.67 -8.45 -8.14
CA ASN A 203 -13.27 -9.20 -9.25
C ASN A 203 -13.70 -8.33 -10.44
N ILE A 204 -13.87 -7.03 -10.25
CA ILE A 204 -14.35 -6.13 -11.31
C ILE A 204 -13.33 -5.03 -11.58
N LEU A 205 -12.99 -4.23 -10.56
CA LEU A 205 -12.18 -3.05 -10.76
C LEU A 205 -10.75 -3.40 -11.17
N THR A 206 -10.09 -4.27 -10.42
CA THR A 206 -8.72 -4.70 -10.70
C THR A 206 -8.59 -5.29 -12.11
N PRO A 207 -9.41 -6.28 -12.53
CA PRO A 207 -9.35 -6.79 -13.90
C PRO A 207 -9.58 -5.72 -14.96
N VAL A 208 -10.47 -4.74 -14.72
CA VAL A 208 -10.75 -3.65 -15.65
C VAL A 208 -9.59 -2.68 -15.78
N LEU A 209 -8.93 -2.34 -14.67
CA LEU A 209 -7.80 -1.41 -14.65
C LEU A 209 -6.51 -2.06 -15.13
N THR A 210 -6.37 -3.37 -14.96
CA THR A 210 -5.16 -4.12 -15.33
C THR A 210 -5.32 -4.95 -16.61
N LYS A 211 -6.34 -4.70 -17.46
CA LYS A 211 -6.63 -5.49 -18.68
C LYS A 211 -5.44 -5.75 -19.63
N LYS A 212 -4.41 -4.91 -19.60
CA LYS A 212 -3.18 -5.04 -20.43
C LYS A 212 -2.02 -5.77 -19.72
N PHE A 213 -2.23 -6.24 -18.49
CA PHE A 213 -1.22 -6.88 -17.65
C PHE A 213 -1.47 -8.37 -17.54
N VAL A 214 -0.41 -9.16 -17.72
CA VAL A 214 -0.37 -10.54 -17.26
C VAL A 214 -0.36 -10.47 -15.73
N GLY A 215 -1.51 -10.76 -15.12
CA GLY A 215 -1.63 -10.77 -13.67
C GLY A 215 -0.62 -11.75 -13.07
N LEU A 216 0.19 -11.26 -12.14
CA LEU A 216 0.97 -12.13 -11.27
C LEU A 216 0.01 -13.08 -10.56
N PRO A 217 0.28 -14.39 -10.52
CA PRO A 217 -0.43 -15.30 -9.63
C PRO A 217 -0.45 -14.72 -8.20
N PRO A 218 -1.59 -14.76 -7.47
CA PRO A 218 -1.68 -14.19 -6.13
C PRO A 218 -0.61 -14.72 -5.16
N VAL A 219 -0.21 -15.99 -5.34
CA VAL A 219 0.90 -16.59 -4.57
C VAL A 219 2.23 -15.88 -4.79
N LEU A 220 2.52 -15.42 -6.01
CA LEU A 220 3.74 -14.65 -6.28
C LEU A 220 3.67 -13.28 -5.63
N VAL A 221 2.50 -12.63 -5.63
CA VAL A 221 2.31 -11.35 -4.93
C VAL A 221 2.61 -11.50 -3.44
N LEU A 222 2.11 -12.56 -2.79
CA LEU A 222 2.37 -12.85 -1.38
C LEU A 222 3.84 -13.16 -1.10
N ILE A 223 4.48 -13.99 -1.93
CA ILE A 223 5.91 -14.31 -1.80
C ILE A 223 6.74 -13.03 -1.95
N SER A 224 6.46 -12.23 -2.96
CA SER A 224 7.15 -10.96 -3.21
C SER A 224 6.97 -10.01 -2.04
N LEU A 225 5.76 -9.91 -1.49
CA LEU A 225 5.49 -9.08 -0.32
C LEU A 225 6.31 -9.52 0.90
N ALA A 226 6.35 -10.83 1.18
CA ALA A 226 7.12 -11.38 2.30
C ALA A 226 8.63 -11.19 2.12
N VAL A 227 9.16 -11.43 0.91
CA VAL A 227 10.57 -11.23 0.58
C VAL A 227 10.93 -9.75 0.67
N GLY A 228 10.12 -8.87 0.06
CA GLY A 228 10.31 -7.42 0.12
C GLY A 228 10.30 -6.88 1.54
N ALA A 229 9.30 -7.29 2.34
CA ALA A 229 9.19 -6.92 3.75
C ALA A 229 10.42 -7.34 4.55
N LYS A 230 10.97 -8.53 4.28
CA LYS A 230 12.18 -9.00 4.97
C LYS A 230 13.43 -8.23 4.59
N LEU A 231 13.52 -7.74 3.35
CA LEU A 231 14.71 -7.06 2.84
C LEU A 231 14.75 -5.57 3.21
N LEU A 232 13.64 -4.85 3.06
CA LEU A 232 13.57 -3.39 3.21
C LEU A 232 12.30 -2.93 3.96
N GLY A 233 11.69 -3.81 4.77
CA GLY A 233 10.44 -3.53 5.49
C GLY A 233 9.25 -3.23 4.58
N ILE A 234 8.23 -2.56 5.11
CA ILE A 234 7.79 -1.26 4.56
C ILE A 234 7.87 -1.11 3.03
N LEU A 235 8.89 -0.34 2.66
CA LEU A 235 9.19 0.05 1.29
C LEU A 235 9.52 -1.16 0.40
N GLY A 236 10.21 -2.16 0.94
CA GLY A 236 10.49 -3.40 0.20
C GLY A 236 9.24 -4.16 -0.19
N ALA A 237 8.25 -4.26 0.70
CA ALA A 237 6.97 -4.89 0.43
C ALA A 237 6.24 -4.22 -0.74
N ILE A 238 6.23 -2.89 -0.77
CA ILE A 238 5.60 -2.10 -1.84
C ILE A 238 6.34 -2.29 -3.18
N LEU A 239 7.67 -2.17 -3.17
CA LEU A 239 8.48 -2.25 -4.38
C LEU A 239 8.62 -3.67 -4.93
N ALA A 240 8.44 -4.70 -4.10
CA ALA A 240 8.61 -6.08 -4.53
C ALA A 240 7.58 -6.52 -5.57
N ILE A 241 6.36 -5.97 -5.55
CA ILE A 241 5.28 -6.33 -6.48
C ILE A 241 5.61 -5.92 -7.93
N PRO A 242 5.93 -4.64 -8.24
CA PRO A 242 6.31 -4.25 -9.60
C PRO A 242 7.59 -4.97 -10.06
N LEU A 243 8.57 -5.16 -9.17
CA LEU A 243 9.80 -5.90 -9.51
C LEU A 243 9.52 -7.36 -9.84
N ALA A 244 8.65 -8.02 -9.08
CA ALA A 244 8.23 -9.39 -9.36
C ALA A 244 7.45 -9.48 -10.68
N GLY A 245 6.64 -8.46 -11.01
CA GLY A 245 5.93 -8.36 -12.28
C GLY A 245 6.89 -8.32 -13.47
N ILE A 246 7.95 -7.51 -13.36
CA ILE A 246 9.01 -7.43 -14.36
C ILE A 246 9.72 -8.78 -14.47
N PHE A 247 10.18 -9.34 -13.34
CA PHE A 247 10.91 -10.60 -13.31
C PHE A 247 10.10 -11.78 -13.87
N PHE A 248 8.83 -11.88 -13.48
CA PHE A 248 7.91 -12.92 -13.95
C PHE A 248 7.72 -12.87 -15.46
N GLU A 249 7.59 -11.67 -16.03
CA GLU A 249 7.48 -11.52 -17.48
C GLU A 249 8.78 -11.95 -18.19
N PHE A 250 9.94 -11.50 -17.71
CA PHE A 250 11.23 -11.93 -18.27
C PHE A 250 11.37 -13.46 -18.25
N LEU A 251 10.95 -14.10 -17.14
CA LEU A 251 10.95 -15.55 -17.02
C LEU A 251 10.00 -16.20 -18.03
N ARG A 252 8.80 -15.64 -18.20
CA ARG A 252 7.79 -16.12 -19.14
C ARG A 252 8.28 -16.04 -20.58
N ASP A 253 8.88 -14.91 -20.97
CA ASP A 253 9.45 -14.69 -22.30
C ASP A 253 10.60 -15.67 -22.58
N PHE A 254 11.49 -15.86 -21.60
CA PHE A 254 12.60 -16.80 -21.71
C PHE A 254 12.13 -18.26 -21.85
N LEU A 255 11.14 -18.67 -21.05
CA LEU A 255 10.56 -20.01 -21.13
C LEU A 255 9.82 -20.26 -22.44
N LYS A 256 9.14 -19.24 -22.98
CA LYS A 256 8.46 -19.31 -24.27
C LYS A 256 9.46 -19.54 -25.40
N LYS A 257 10.54 -18.75 -25.42
CA LYS A 257 11.61 -18.88 -26.41
C LYS A 257 12.29 -20.27 -26.38
N LYS A 258 12.56 -20.80 -25.17
CA LYS A 258 13.12 -22.15 -24.99
C LYS A 258 12.18 -23.26 -25.46
N LYS A 259 10.86 -23.06 -25.40
CA LYS A 259 9.87 -24.03 -25.88
C LYS A 259 9.79 -24.02 -27.41
N GLU A 260 9.89 -22.85 -28.03
CA GLU A 260 9.94 -22.69 -29.49
C GLU A 260 11.20 -23.33 -30.08
N GLU A 261 12.38 -23.16 -29.45
CA GLU A 261 13.64 -23.81 -29.84
C GLU A 261 13.64 -25.34 -29.71
N LYS A 262 12.77 -25.93 -28.87
CA LYS A 262 12.65 -27.39 -28.71
C LYS A 262 11.64 -28.03 -29.65
N THR A 263 10.83 -27.23 -30.33
CA THR A 263 9.76 -27.72 -31.24
C THR A 263 10.16 -27.56 -32.71
N THR A 264 11.36 -27.03 -32.97
CA THR A 264 11.98 -26.90 -34.30
C THR A 264 13.16 -27.86 -34.39
#